data_AF-A0A6B2LXR8-F1
#
_entry.id   AF-A0A6B2LXR8-F1
#
_cell.length_a   1.000
_cell.length_b   1.000
_cell.length_c   1.000
_cell.angle_alpha   90.00
_cell.angle_beta   90.00
_cell.angle_gamma   90.00
#
_symmetry.space_group_name_H-M   'P 1'
#
loop_
_entity.id
_entity.type
_entity.pdbx_description
1 polymer ?
#
loop_
_entity_poly.entity_id
_entity_poly.type
_entity_poly.pdbx_seq_one_letter_code
_entity_poly.pdbx_strand_id
1 'polypeptide(L)' 'MDWSQYILIGFGFACLFFLAAALALYWAHKNGQLSNLEKGSTSIFDEDEPVGEVTDKFPRKKSRKVAKS' A
#
# COMPACT_ATOMS: atom_id res chain seq x y z
N MET A 1 35.96 19.07 -3.53
CA MET A 1 34.81 18.17 -3.67
C MET A 1 33.83 18.86 -4.59
N ASP A 2 33.57 18.25 -5.74
CA ASP A 2 32.65 18.80 -6.72
C ASP A 2 31.20 18.50 -6.32
N TRP A 3 30.26 19.31 -6.80
CA TRP A 3 28.82 19.13 -6.57
C TRP A 3 28.32 17.74 -6.95
N SER A 4 28.90 17.14 -8.00
CA SER A 4 28.61 15.77 -8.44
C SER A 4 28.89 14.73 -7.35
N GLN A 5 29.95 14.90 -6.56
CA GLN A 5 30.33 13.96 -5.51
C GLN A 5 29.32 13.99 -4.35
N TYR A 6 28.86 15.17 -3.96
CA TYR A 6 27.81 15.31 -2.94
C TYR A 6 26.47 14.70 -3.41
N ILE A 7 26.11 14.91 -4.67
CA ILE A 7 24.91 14.32 -5.26
C ILE A 7 24.99 12.78 -5.26
N LEU A 8 26.13 12.22 -5.68
CA LEU A 8 26.33 10.77 -5.69
C LEU A 8 26.24 10.15 -4.29
N ILE A 9 26.83 10.80 -3.29
CA ILE A 9 26.74 10.37 -1.88
C ILE A 9 25.29 10.43 -1.39
N GLY A 10 24.60 11.55 -1.62
CA GLY A 10 23.20 11.72 -1.24
C GLY A 10 22.29 10.69 -1.90
N PHE A 11 22.50 10.42 -3.19
CA PHE A 11 21.76 9.40 -3.92
C PHE A 11 22.04 7.98 -3.37
N GLY A 12 23.29 7.69 -3.01
CA GLY A 12 23.65 6.44 -2.35
C GLY A 12 22.89 6.21 -1.04
N PHE A 13 22.84 7.24 -0.18
CA PHE A 13 22.05 7.17 1.05
C PHE A 13 20.55 7.04 0.80
N ALA A 14 20.01 7.75 -0.20
CA ALA A 14 18.61 7.62 -0.58
C ALA A 14 18.30 6.18 -1.03
N CYS A 15 19.11 5.59 -1.91
CA CYS A 15 18.94 4.21 -2.34
C CYS A 15 18.99 3.23 -1.16
N LEU A 16 19.96 3.38 -0.25
CA LEU A 16 20.06 2.52 0.94
C LEU A 16 18.82 2.65 1.83
N PHE A 17 18.33 3.88 2.06
CA PHE A 17 17.13 4.13 2.83
C PHE A 17 15.89 3.46 2.21
N PHE A 18 15.66 3.64 0.92
CA PHE A 18 14.50 3.06 0.25
C PHE A 18 14.56 1.53 0.18
N LEU A 19 15.75 0.96 -0.01
CA LEU A 19 15.94 -0.50 0.07
C LEU A 19 15.63 -1.02 1.47
N ALA A 20 16.13 -0.37 2.51
CA ALA A 20 15.84 -0.74 3.89
C ALA A 20 14.34 -0.62 4.20
N ALA A 21 13.68 0.46 3.77
CA ALA A 21 12.24 0.65 3.93
C ALA A 21 11.42 -0.44 3.22
N ALA A 22 11.79 -0.81 1.99
CA ALA A 22 11.12 -1.89 1.25
C ALA A 22 11.28 -3.25 1.94
N LEU A 23 12.48 -3.57 2.45
CA LEU A 23 12.74 -4.78 3.20
C LEU A 23 11.97 -4.81 4.52
N ALA A 24 11.93 -3.70 5.25
CA ALA A 24 11.16 -3.57 6.48
C ALA A 24 9.66 -3.74 6.22
N LEU A 25 9.14 -3.14 5.14
CA LEU A 25 7.74 -3.28 4.74
C LEU A 25 7.41 -4.73 4.36
N TYR A 26 8.28 -5.39 3.58
CA TYR A 26 8.12 -6.80 3.23
C TYR A 26 8.12 -7.69 4.48
N TRP A 27 9.02 -7.43 5.43
CA TRP A 27 9.05 -8.14 6.71
C TRP A 27 7.77 -7.89 7.50
N ALA A 28 7.29 -6.64 7.60
CA ALA A 28 6.07 -6.29 8.32
C ALA A 28 4.85 -7.01 7.73
N HIS A 29 4.73 -7.04 6.40
CA HIS A 29 3.71 -7.80 5.70
C HIS A 29 3.79 -9.29 6.00
N LYS A 30 4.98 -9.90 5.89
CA LYS A 30 5.19 -11.34 6.12
C LYS A 30 4.89 -11.75 7.55
N ASN A 31 5.16 -10.90 8.54
CA ASN A 31 4.87 -11.17 9.95
C ASN A 31 3.45 -10.75 10.38
N GLY A 32 2.59 -10.35 9.43
CA GLY A 32 1.21 -9.99 9.73
C GLY A 32 1.05 -8.68 10.50
N GLN A 33 2.06 -7.80 10.54
CA GLN A 33 1.94 -6.48 11.16
C GLN A 33 0.89 -5.61 10.46
N LEU A 34 0.61 -5.91 9.18
CA LEU A 34 -0.43 -5.25 8.38
C LEU A 34 -1.78 -6.00 8.41
N SER A 35 -1.92 -7.10 9.16
CA SER A 35 -3.11 -7.96 9.13
C SER A 35 -4.37 -7.30 9.71
N ASN A 36 -4.21 -6.36 10.64
CA ASN A 36 -5.30 -5.67 11.32
C ASN A 36 -5.48 -4.22 10.82
N LEU A 37 -5.01 -3.90 9.62
CA LEU A 37 -5.07 -2.54 9.07
C LEU A 37 -6.53 -2.04 9.00
N GLU A 38 -7.46 -2.92 8.61
CA GLU A 38 -8.90 -2.64 8.56
C GLU A 38 -9.43 -2.29 9.95
N LYS A 39 -9.10 -3.10 10.97
CA LYS A 39 -9.52 -2.86 12.35
C LYS A 39 -8.98 -1.54 12.92
N GLY A 40 -7.76 -1.15 12.55
CA GLY A 40 -7.20 0.15 12.91
C GLY A 40 -7.89 1.31 12.18
N SER A 41 -8.33 1.10 10.93
CA SER A 41 -9.08 2.13 10.19
C SER A 41 -10.49 2.34 10.75
N THR A 42 -11.11 1.30 11.29
CA THR A 42 -12.46 1.37 11.87
C THR A 42 -12.47 1.76 13.35
N SER A 43 -11.32 1.82 14.02
CA SER A 43 -11.25 2.18 15.44
C SER A 43 -11.49 3.67 15.73
N ILE A 44 -11.59 4.50 14.68
CA ILE A 44 -11.91 5.93 14.83
C ILE A 44 -13.40 6.16 15.07
N PHE A 45 -14.24 5.22 14.64
CA PHE A 45 -15.69 5.28 14.79
C PHE A 45 -16.06 4.76 16.19
N ASP A 46 -16.93 5.49 16.87
CA ASP A 46 -17.49 5.08 18.16
C ASP A 46 -18.80 4.29 17.97
N GLU A 47 -19.46 3.93 19.06
CA GLU A 47 -20.70 3.14 19.00
C GLU A 47 -21.88 3.92 18.38
N ASP A 48 -21.80 5.25 18.36
CA ASP A 48 -22.84 6.14 17.85
C ASP A 48 -22.61 6.54 16.38
N GLU A 49 -21.38 6.43 15.86
CA GLU A 49 -21.01 6.74 14.47
C GLU A 49 -20.87 5.47 13.59
N PRO A 50 -21.76 5.24 12.61
CA PRO A 50 -21.68 4.07 11.74
C PRO A 50 -20.58 4.21 10.67
N VAL A 51 -19.87 3.11 10.39
CA VAL A 51 -18.94 3.01 9.25
C VAL A 51 -19.72 3.15 7.93
N GLY A 52 -19.32 4.11 7.09
CA GLY A 52 -19.98 4.38 5.81
C GLY A 52 -19.90 3.21 4.80
N GLU A 53 -20.98 2.98 4.04
CA GLU A 53 -21.03 1.96 2.99
C GLU A 53 -20.48 2.48 1.65
N VAL A 54 -19.71 1.66 0.93
CA VAL A 54 -19.22 1.99 -0.41
C VAL A 54 -20.39 1.96 -1.41
N THR A 55 -20.80 3.13 -1.87
CA THR A 55 -21.90 3.28 -2.84
C THR A 55 -21.44 3.28 -4.30
N ASP A 56 -20.16 3.54 -4.55
CA ASP A 56 -19.61 3.57 -5.91
C ASP A 56 -19.36 2.15 -6.46
N LYS A 57 -19.73 1.93 -7.72
CA LYS A 57 -19.53 0.65 -8.41
C LYS A 57 -18.78 0.88 -9.71
N PHE A 58 -17.56 0.33 -9.80
CA PHE A 58 -16.84 0.28 -11.07
C PHE A 58 -17.59 -0.58 -12.11
N PRO A 59 -17.64 -0.16 -13.38
CA PRO A 59 -18.26 -0.95 -14.44
C PRO A 59 -17.61 -2.33 -14.55
N ARG A 60 -18.39 -3.40 -14.35
CA ARG A 60 -17.91 -4.77 -14.61
C ARG A 60 -17.66 -4.95 -16.10
N LYS A 61 -16.45 -5.36 -16.46
CA LYS A 61 -16.13 -5.82 -17.82
C LYS A 61 -17.07 -6.99 -18.17
N LYS A 62 -17.93 -6.83 -19.18
CA LYS A 62 -18.81 -7.91 -19.66
C LYS A 62 -17.93 -9.10 -20.02
N SER A 63 -18.02 -10.20 -19.29
CA SER A 63 -17.42 -11.45 -19.74
C SER A 63 -18.15 -11.86 -21.02
N ARG A 64 -17.39 -11.99 -22.12
CA ARG A 64 -17.91 -12.59 -23.34
C ARG A 64 -18.25 -14.03 -22.97
N LYS A 65 -19.54 -14.36 -22.88
CA LYS A 65 -19.97 -15.76 -22.88
C LYS A 65 -19.55 -16.32 -24.23
N VAL A 66 -18.48 -17.11 -24.26
CA VAL A 66 -18.16 -17.96 -25.41
C VAL A 66 -19.30 -18.97 -25.49
N ALA A 67 -20.21 -18.77 -26.43
CA ALA A 67 -21.21 -19.77 -26.76
C ALA A 67 -20.46 -21.01 -27.23
N LYS A 68 -20.55 -22.10 -26.47
CA LYS A 68 -20.12 -23.41 -26.94
C LYS A 68 -21.13 -23.85 -28.01
N SER A 69 -20.59 -24.07 -29.22
CA SER A 69 -21.23 -24.80 -30.32
C SER A 69 -21.47 -26.26 -29.95
#